data_AF-Q2NB85-F1
#
_entry.id   AF-Q2NB85-F1
#
_cell.length_a   1.000
_cell.length_b   1.000
_cell.length_c   1.000
_cell.angle_alpha   90.00
_cell.angle_beta   90.00
_cell.angle_gamma   90.00
#
_symmetry.space_group_name_H-M   'P 1'
#
loop_
_entity.id
_entity.type
_entity.pdbx_description
1 polymer ?
#
loop_
_entity_poly.entity_id
_entity_poly.type
_entity_poly.pdbx_seq_one_letter_code
_entity_poly.pdbx_strand_id
1 'polypeptide(L)'
;MIEIEVQNETHQSQDRLRFAAVPRIGEGLRLREKNGMWASYDVIDVWYQKADFGDVWMPYLHVRMTPGETAGDNDDDGYGDGYDREFDDDLAMRSAAFAKPRARGIEPFKI
;
A
#
# COMPACT_ATOMS: atom_id res chain seq x y z
N MET A 1 24.54 5.97 -14.24
CA MET A 1 23.50 6.57 -13.38
C MET A 1 22.87 7.71 -14.16
N ILE A 2 21.55 7.74 -14.27
CA ILE A 2 20.76 8.68 -15.07
C ILE A 2 20.10 9.66 -14.11
N GLU A 3 20.28 10.96 -14.34
CA GLU A 3 19.55 11.99 -13.59
C GLU A 3 18.19 12.20 -14.25
N ILE A 4 17.12 12.07 -13.48
CA ILE A 4 15.75 12.17 -13.93
C ILE A 4 15.05 13.21 -13.06
N GLU A 5 14.33 14.11 -13.72
CA GLU A 5 13.48 15.07 -13.02
C GLU A 5 12.16 14.40 -12.66
N VAL A 6 11.81 14.48 -11.38
CA VAL A 6 10.66 13.81 -10.79
C VAL A 6 9.68 14.86 -10.30
N GLN A 7 8.51 14.90 -10.93
CA GLN A 7 7.35 15.65 -10.48
C GLN A 7 6.56 14.80 -9.48
N ASN A 8 6.47 15.28 -8.24
CA ASN A 8 5.76 14.61 -7.17
C ASN A 8 4.37 15.24 -6.97
N GLU A 9 3.31 14.52 -7.34
CA GLU A 9 1.92 14.96 -7.20
C GLU A 9 1.53 15.15 -5.73
N THR A 10 1.98 14.26 -4.85
CA THR A 10 1.58 14.26 -3.43
C THR A 10 2.11 15.49 -2.70
N HIS A 11 3.35 15.87 -2.96
CA HIS A 11 3.99 17.02 -2.29
C HIS A 11 4.01 18.29 -3.13
N GLN A 12 3.48 18.23 -4.36
CA GLN A 12 3.53 19.32 -5.33
C GLN A 12 4.96 19.87 -5.46
N SER A 13 5.92 18.96 -5.63
CA SER A 13 7.36 19.28 -5.72
C SER A 13 7.98 18.74 -7.01
N GLN A 14 9.19 19.25 -7.31
CA GLN A 14 9.97 18.83 -8.45
C GLN A 14 11.43 18.69 -8.04
N ASP A 15 11.97 17.47 -8.14
CA ASP A 15 13.28 17.11 -7.63
C ASP A 15 14.07 16.31 -8.68
N ARG A 16 15.40 16.42 -8.67
CA ARG A 16 16.27 15.62 -9.55
C ARG A 16 16.90 14.46 -8.80
N LEU A 17 16.57 13.25 -9.23
CA LEU A 17 17.02 12.01 -8.61
C LEU A 17 17.86 11.19 -9.59
N ARG A 18 18.76 10.38 -9.05
CA ARG A 18 19.68 9.56 -9.84
C ARG A 18 19.27 8.09 -9.80
N PHE A 19 19.04 7.52 -10.96
CA PHE A 19 18.61 6.13 -11.12
C PHE A 19 19.63 5.30 -11.87
N ALA A 20 19.61 3.99 -11.68
CA ALA A 20 20.39 3.07 -12.51
C ALA A 20 19.79 2.88 -13.91
N ALA A 21 18.46 2.91 -13.99
CA ALA A 21 17.66 2.81 -15.20
C ALA A 21 16.40 3.70 -15.08
N VAL A 22 15.73 3.98 -16.19
CA VAL A 22 14.46 4.74 -16.18
C VAL A 22 13.34 3.84 -15.65
N PRO A 23 12.66 4.22 -14.54
CA PRO A 23 11.52 3.46 -14.00
C PRO A 23 10.35 3.39 -14.98
N ARG A 24 9.57 2.31 -14.91
CA ARG A 24 8.37 2.13 -15.75
C ARG A 24 7.09 2.47 -15.00
N ILE A 25 6.04 2.82 -15.75
CA ILE A 25 4.68 2.98 -15.23
C ILE A 25 4.24 1.67 -14.56
N GLY A 26 3.74 1.76 -13.33
CA GLY A 26 3.32 0.62 -12.51
C GLY A 26 4.45 -0.16 -11.79
N GLU A 27 5.73 0.20 -11.98
CA GLU A 27 6.85 -0.43 -11.25
C GLU A 27 6.91 0.02 -9.78
N GLY A 28 6.49 1.26 -9.53
CA GLY A 28 6.59 1.90 -8.23
C GLY A 28 8.02 2.31 -7.89
N LEU A 29 8.16 3.23 -6.93
CA LEU A 29 9.42 3.73 -6.40
C LEU A 29 9.36 3.80 -4.88
N ARG A 30 10.53 3.67 -4.24
CA ARG A 30 10.68 4.08 -2.84
C ARG A 30 11.49 5.35 -2.77
N LEU A 31 10.89 6.37 -2.18
CA LEU A 31 11.52 7.67 -1.96
C LEU A 31 11.63 7.92 -0.45
N ARG A 32 12.67 8.64 -0.05
CA ARG A 32 12.87 9.00 1.35
C ARG A 32 12.22 10.34 1.62
N GLU A 33 11.28 10.34 2.54
CA GLU A 33 10.51 11.48 2.98
C GLU A 33 11.32 12.47 3.82
N LYS A 34 10.76 13.67 4.00
CA LYS A 34 11.39 14.72 4.84
C LYS A 34 11.59 14.30 6.29
N ASN A 35 10.76 13.40 6.80
CA ASN A 35 10.90 12.80 8.13
C ASN A 35 12.00 11.71 8.19
N GLY A 36 12.66 11.40 7.07
CA GLY A 36 13.69 10.38 6.95
C GLY A 36 13.17 8.96 6.72
N MET A 37 11.84 8.75 6.75
CA MET A 37 11.21 7.45 6.48
C MET A 37 11.12 7.18 4.97
N TRP A 38 11.04 5.92 4.59
CA TRP A 38 10.78 5.53 3.21
C TRP A 38 9.28 5.39 2.98
N ALA A 39 8.80 5.93 1.87
CA ALA A 39 7.42 5.75 1.41
C ALA A 39 7.41 5.20 -0.01
N SER A 40 6.37 4.41 -0.32
CA SER A 40 6.11 3.91 -1.66
C SER A 40 5.39 4.95 -2.52
N TYR A 41 5.77 5.03 -3.78
CA TYR A 41 5.23 5.94 -4.79
C TYR A 41 4.87 5.14 -6.04
N ASP A 42 3.70 5.41 -6.60
CA ASP A 42 3.30 4.92 -7.91
C ASP A 42 3.90 5.82 -8.99
N VAL A 43 4.43 5.20 -10.05
CA VAL A 43 4.82 5.91 -11.27
C VAL A 43 3.58 6.04 -12.16
N ILE A 44 3.07 7.26 -12.29
CA ILE A 44 1.86 7.56 -13.04
C ILE A 44 2.17 7.75 -14.52
N ASP A 45 3.25 8.48 -14.82
CA ASP A 45 3.61 8.82 -16.20
C ASP A 45 5.13 8.92 -16.37
N VAL A 46 5.58 8.65 -17.60
CA VAL A 46 6.96 8.75 -18.06
C VAL A 46 6.96 9.38 -19.45
N TRP A 47 7.63 10.51 -19.60
CA TRP A 47 7.82 11.15 -20.90
C TRP A 47 9.27 11.55 -21.12
N TYR A 48 9.58 11.92 -22.37
CA TYR A 48 10.90 12.37 -22.77
C TYR A 48 10.80 13.76 -23.39
N GLN A 49 11.68 14.66 -22.97
CA GLN A 49 11.79 16.01 -23.53
C GLN A 49 13.17 16.22 -24.14
N LYS A 50 13.24 16.98 -25.23
CA LYS A 50 14.54 17.37 -25.80
C LYS A 50 15.30 18.21 -24.77
N ALA A 51 16.56 17.83 -24.51
CA ALA A 51 17.43 18.58 -23.62
C ALA A 51 17.68 20.00 -24.16
N ASP A 52 17.94 20.95 -23.25
CA ASP A 52 18.31 22.32 -23.63
C ASP A 52 19.62 22.38 -24.44
N PHE A 53 20.51 21.41 -24.21
CA PHE A 53 21.81 21.32 -24.86
C PHE A 53 22.04 19.91 -25.42
N GLY A 54 22.42 19.86 -26.70
CA GLY A 54 22.68 18.63 -27.43
C GLY A 54 21.43 17.98 -28.04
N ASP A 55 21.64 16.86 -28.74
CA ASP A 55 20.56 16.05 -29.34
C ASP A 55 20.30 14.80 -28.50
N VAL A 56 19.94 15.01 -27.24
CA VAL A 56 19.58 13.95 -26.30
C VAL A 56 18.16 14.18 -25.77
N TRP A 57 17.43 13.10 -25.60
CA TRP A 57 16.11 13.08 -24.97
C TRP A 57 16.26 12.73 -23.50
N MET A 58 15.81 13.63 -22.61
CA MET A 58 15.87 13.46 -21.17
C MET A 58 14.53 12.91 -20.64
N PRO A 59 14.55 11.88 -19.79
CA PRO A 59 13.36 11.34 -19.17
C PRO A 59 12.84 12.27 -18.06
N TYR A 60 11.53 12.25 -17.89
CA TYR A 60 10.79 12.89 -16.81
C TYR A 60 9.82 11.88 -16.21
N LEU A 61 9.64 11.97 -14.90
CA LEU A 61 8.82 11.05 -14.14
C LEU A 61 7.74 11.82 -13.39
N HIS A 62 6.49 11.37 -13.50
CA HIS A 62 5.41 11.82 -12.63
C HIS A 62 5.04 10.73 -11.65
N VAL A 63 5.12 11.05 -10.37
CA VAL A 63 4.88 10.11 -9.28
C VAL A 63 3.87 10.64 -8.29
N ARG A 64 3.22 9.71 -7.59
CA ARG A 64 2.32 10.00 -6.48
C ARG A 64 2.51 8.95 -5.41
N MET A 65 2.48 9.36 -4.14
CA MET A 65 2.56 8.43 -3.01
C MET A 65 1.44 7.40 -3.12
N THR A 66 1.80 6.13 -2.99
CA THR A 66 0.86 5.02 -3.06
C THR A 66 -0.19 5.17 -1.94
N PRO A 67 -1.50 5.03 -2.22
CA PRO A 67 -2.53 5.17 -1.19
C PRO A 67 -2.29 4.26 0.02
N GLY A 68 -2.46 4.80 1.23
CA GLY A 68 -2.23 4.06 2.48
C GLY A 68 -0.81 4.18 3.06
N GLU A 69 0.16 4.68 2.29
CA GLU A 69 1.52 4.97 2.80
C GLU A 69 1.55 6.20 3.74
N THR A 70 0.51 7.04 3.71
CA THR A 70 0.38 8.22 4.58
C THR A 70 -0.15 7.83 5.96
N ALA A 71 0.58 6.96 6.64
CA ALA A 71 0.38 6.62 8.04
C ALA A 71 1.74 6.53 8.72
N GLY A 72 2.38 7.69 8.87
CA GLY A 72 3.43 7.88 9.87
C GLY A 72 2.81 7.94 11.27
N ASP A 73 2.19 6.84 11.68
CA ASP A 73 2.03 6.37 13.07
C ASP A 73 2.25 4.86 12.98
N ASN A 74 3.48 4.47 12.63
CA ASN A 74 3.97 3.14 13.00
C ASN A 74 4.68 3.33 14.33
N ASP A 75 3.88 3.44 15.39
CA ASP A 75 4.31 2.93 16.68
C ASP A 75 4.67 1.45 16.47
N ASP A 76 5.93 1.16 16.74
CA ASP A 76 6.52 -0.16 16.74
C ASP A 76 5.96 -0.97 17.92
N ASP A 77 4.78 -1.57 17.76
CA ASP A 77 4.32 -2.68 18.62
C ASP A 77 3.31 -3.63 17.95
N GLY A 78 3.82 -4.48 17.06
CA GLY A 78 3.44 -5.90 17.08
C GLY A 78 2.30 -6.39 16.17
N TYR A 79 2.62 -7.49 15.50
CA TYR A 79 1.72 -8.54 14.97
C TYR A 79 0.66 -8.17 13.92
N GLY A 80 0.94 -8.60 12.68
CA GLY A 80 0.01 -9.43 11.90
C GLY A 80 -1.00 -8.72 11.01
N ASP A 81 -0.86 -8.96 9.70
CA ASP A 81 -1.97 -9.36 8.83
C ASP A 81 -3.25 -8.51 8.90
N GLY A 82 -3.35 -7.56 7.97
CA GLY A 82 -4.54 -6.76 7.73
C GLY A 82 -5.28 -7.13 6.44
N TYR A 83 -5.18 -8.36 5.94
CA TYR A 83 -5.85 -8.76 4.69
C TYR A 83 -7.00 -9.76 4.87
N ASP A 84 -7.53 -10.02 6.07
CA ASP A 84 -8.64 -10.99 6.22
C ASP A 84 -9.64 -10.58 7.32
N ARG A 85 -10.40 -9.48 7.14
CA ARG A 85 -11.45 -9.10 8.13
C ARG A 85 -12.87 -8.94 7.57
N GLU A 86 -13.10 -9.20 6.28
CA GLU A 86 -14.45 -9.13 5.70
C GLU A 86 -15.06 -10.49 5.29
N PHE A 87 -14.30 -11.59 5.33
CA PHE A 87 -14.81 -12.91 4.92
C PHE A 87 -15.15 -13.87 6.09
N ASP A 88 -14.67 -13.62 7.31
CA ASP A 88 -14.84 -14.56 8.44
C ASP A 88 -16.10 -14.33 9.29
N ASP A 89 -16.64 -13.11 9.33
CA ASP A 89 -17.80 -12.78 10.16
C ASP A 89 -19.08 -13.50 9.71
N ASP A 90 -19.26 -13.68 8.39
CA ASP A 90 -20.41 -14.37 7.83
C ASP A 90 -20.38 -15.89 8.07
N LEU A 91 -19.18 -16.50 8.16
CA LEU A 91 -19.03 -17.92 8.45
C LEU A 91 -19.22 -18.21 9.94
N ALA A 92 -18.72 -17.32 10.80
CA ALA A 92 -18.91 -17.40 12.25
C ALA A 92 -20.40 -17.31 12.64
N MET A 93 -21.15 -16.36 12.06
CA MET A 93 -22.59 -16.24 12.32
C MET A 93 -23.40 -17.46 11.85
N ARG A 94 -23.02 -18.08 10.73
CA ARG A 94 -23.70 -19.28 10.20
C ARG A 94 -23.46 -20.53 11.04
N SER A 95 -22.30 -20.64 11.69
CA SER A 95 -21.97 -21.79 12.55
C SER A 95 -22.74 -21.79 13.89
N ALA A 96 -23.07 -20.61 14.42
CA ALA A 96 -23.81 -20.46 15.68
C ALA A 96 -25.29 -20.86 15.56
N ALA A 97 -25.86 -20.85 14.35
CA ALA A 97 -27.27 -21.18 14.10
C ALA A 97 -27.59 -22.69 14.16
N PHE A 98 -26.58 -23.57 14.21
CA PHE A 98 -26.76 -25.03 14.20
C PHE A 98 -26.37 -25.75 15.51
N ALA A 99 -26.18 -25.03 16.61
CA ALA A 99 -25.95 -25.65 17.92
C ALA A 99 -27.25 -26.26 18.49
N LYS A 100 -27.28 -27.60 18.55
CA LYS A 100 -28.36 -28.47 19.03
C LYS A 100 -29.04 -27.99 20.33
N PRO A 101 -30.37 -28.17 20.49
CA PRO A 101 -31.07 -27.86 21.73
C PRO A 101 -30.65 -28.80 22.87
N ARG A 102 -30.34 -28.21 24.05
CA ARG A 102 -30.08 -28.95 25.29
C ARG A 102 -31.31 -29.77 25.71
N ALA A 103 -31.07 -31.03 26.08
CA ALA A 103 -32.06 -31.97 26.57
C ALA A 103 -32.81 -31.42 27.80
N ARG A 104 -34.15 -31.49 27.78
CA ARG A 104 -35.01 -31.25 28.94
C ARG A 104 -34.88 -32.42 29.92
N GLY A 105 -34.73 -32.10 31.20
CA GLY A 105 -34.62 -33.06 32.30
C GLY A 105 -35.83 -33.99 32.38
N ILE A 106 -35.56 -35.27 32.55
CA ILE A 106 -36.53 -36.30 32.92
C ILE A 106 -36.30 -36.55 34.41
N GLU A 107 -37.30 -36.25 35.24
CA GLU A 107 -37.25 -36.62 36.66
C GLU A 107 -37.57 -38.12 36.82
N PRO A 108 -36.89 -38.85 37.72
CA PRO A 108 -37.15 -40.26 37.95
C PRO A 108 -38.46 -40.46 38.73
N PHE A 109 -39.26 -41.43 38.27
CA PHE A 109 -40.47 -41.90 38.95
C PHE A 109 -40.11 -42.59 40.27
N LYS A 110 -40.83 -42.25 41.34
CA LYS A 110 -40.78 -42.98 42.62
C LYS A 110 -41.61 -44.26 42.49
N ILE A 111 -41.01 -45.40 42.89
CA ILE A 111 -41.70 -46.66 43.21
C ILE A 111 -42.08 -46.62 44.68
#